data_AF-A0A348NXL8-F1
#
_entry.id   AF-A0A348NXL8-F1
#
_cell.length_a   1.000
_cell.length_b   1.000
_cell.length_c   1.000
_cell.angle_alpha   90.00
_cell.angle_beta   90.00
_cell.angle_gamma   90.00
#
_symmetry.space_group_name_H-M   'P 1'
#
loop_
_entity.id
_entity.type
_entity.pdbx_description
1 polymer ?
#
loop_
_entity_poly.entity_id
_entity_poly.type
_entity_poly.pdbx_seq_one_letter_code
_entity_poly.pdbx_strand_id
1 'polypeptide(L)'
;MKRFLIILAILFSVSAIFSQQPSDAAAVPDSASVAADSAAVAEPVIVLSDEEKLCKQAADDFMAIFNDWDVTRDYNILLPRITAYADNYYKTGTEPNESNLKDLKILKENYENLLGLDISETLMNLLSMDLERVNAELEGNQQNPALLGYLEKMDFDRIKALDEFLVKENKTNSSITPYVETLRPVFKNIRRYSIGFDEMLTAVYNEITRVTDKRVYFLYIEDDVKNKLQEISVRLSDEVNKKIPEYEKKIKDDIDSAYVKKEAAAKAGDEALEKQMYAKWIEARKVNIDKLKSAEVSRLTGVISGFVTSPGQYDVNRTLIKKLQEKSPDLEEYIRNLLRVKFYNDLNSKFKVYFRFEVENGFRKFRVNIFIASLFFFGLFFYVFTTVKKKRDSIYIRRIPGLDAIDDAVGRATEMGKPIIYDSGLGGFSSPQTIASMLILRSVAKKVAEFKAEIIYPAYDPVVLQIAEEMIASGFLDAGYPEDHKKDNCFFMVSDQFAYAAGLSGLIARKKPATALHFGYYAAESLLISEAGFAAGAIQVAGTTEATQLPFFITSCDYTLIGEELYAAAAYLSRDAQVLSNLKLSDYGKVIFGILFLLGTILLTINSDWTFFSDLLSTY
;
A
#
# COMPACT_ATOMS: atom_id res chain seq x y z
N MET A 1 28.08 -26.14 -18.43
CA MET A 1 27.31 -27.28 -17.90
C MET A 1 28.16 -28.29 -17.11
N LYS A 2 29.16 -28.99 -17.67
CA LYS A 2 29.90 -30.05 -16.92
C LYS A 2 30.69 -29.58 -15.68
N ARG A 3 31.20 -28.35 -15.64
CA ARG A 3 31.85 -27.78 -14.44
C ARG A 3 30.87 -27.27 -13.37
N PHE A 4 29.59 -27.13 -13.72
CA PHE A 4 28.52 -26.67 -12.81
C PHE A 4 27.95 -27.84 -11.98
N LEU A 5 27.92 -29.05 -12.54
CA LEU A 5 27.49 -30.28 -11.86
C LEU A 5 28.48 -30.80 -10.80
N ILE A 6 29.77 -30.50 -10.94
CA ILE A 6 30.82 -30.94 -10.00
C ILE A 6 30.77 -30.16 -8.69
N ILE A 7 30.33 -28.89 -8.72
CA ILE A 7 30.18 -28.06 -7.52
C ILE A 7 28.97 -28.52 -6.68
N LEU A 8 27.93 -29.06 -7.34
CA LEU A 8 26.74 -29.58 -6.65
C LEU A 8 27.04 -30.86 -5.84
N ALA A 9 28.03 -31.66 -6.26
CA ALA A 9 28.37 -32.93 -5.61
C ALA A 9 29.22 -32.77 -4.33
N ILE A 10 29.92 -31.64 -4.18
CA ILE A 10 30.81 -31.38 -3.03
C ILE A 10 30.02 -30.91 -1.79
N LEU A 11 28.80 -30.42 -1.97
CA LEU A 11 27.92 -29.97 -0.88
C LEU A 11 27.23 -31.12 -0.11
N PHE A 12 27.31 -32.37 -0.59
CA PHE A 12 26.54 -33.52 -0.06
C PHE A 12 27.30 -34.44 0.93
N SER A 13 28.55 -34.15 1.29
CA SER A 13 29.40 -35.12 2.02
C SER A 13 29.70 -34.78 3.49
N VAL A 14 28.98 -33.87 4.15
CA VAL A 14 29.25 -33.51 5.56
C VAL A 14 27.97 -33.44 6.39
N SER A 15 27.36 -34.59 6.70
CA SER A 15 26.37 -34.70 7.78
C SER A 15 26.14 -36.17 8.14
N ALA A 16 27.07 -36.75 8.89
CA ALA A 16 26.83 -38.00 9.57
C ALA A 16 27.61 -38.01 10.90
N ILE A 17 27.16 -38.87 11.81
CA ILE A 17 27.79 -39.29 13.07
C ILE A 17 27.37 -38.47 14.32
N PHE A 18 26.36 -38.92 15.07
CA PHE A 18 26.55 -39.73 16.30
C PHE A 18 25.21 -40.05 16.99
N SER A 19 25.08 -41.31 17.38
CA SER A 19 24.04 -41.93 18.21
C SER A 19 24.65 -42.39 19.54
N GLN A 20 23.95 -42.28 20.68
CA GLN A 20 23.86 -43.31 21.74
C GLN A 20 23.03 -42.85 22.97
N GLN A 21 22.13 -43.75 23.41
CA GLN A 21 21.26 -43.81 24.62
C GLN A 21 22.06 -44.14 25.92
N PRO A 22 21.49 -44.39 27.15
CA PRO A 22 20.08 -44.57 27.63
C PRO A 22 19.72 -43.80 28.96
N SER A 23 18.45 -43.50 29.32
CA SER A 23 17.39 -44.21 30.09
C SER A 23 17.05 -43.58 31.47
N ASP A 24 15.75 -43.33 31.70
CA ASP A 24 14.93 -43.47 32.94
C ASP A 24 13.98 -42.27 33.11
N ALA A 25 12.67 -42.38 32.79
CA ALA A 25 11.56 -42.83 33.66
C ALA A 25 11.53 -42.09 35.03
N ALA A 26 10.48 -41.39 35.48
CA ALA A 26 9.06 -41.53 35.21
C ALA A 26 8.23 -40.33 35.76
N ALA A 27 6.98 -40.27 35.28
CA ALA A 27 5.73 -39.95 35.98
C ALA A 27 5.43 -38.53 36.52
N VAL A 28 4.38 -37.95 35.93
CA VAL A 28 3.47 -36.93 36.46
C VAL A 28 2.36 -37.63 37.27
N PRO A 29 1.82 -37.00 38.32
CA PRO A 29 0.38 -36.74 38.37
C PRO A 29 0.14 -35.26 38.74
N ASP A 30 -0.62 -34.49 37.98
CA ASP A 30 -2.07 -34.50 37.79
C ASP A 30 -2.86 -33.92 38.98
N SER A 31 -3.61 -32.90 38.61
CA SER A 31 -4.67 -32.12 39.25
C SER A 31 -5.21 -32.49 40.65
N ALA A 32 -5.36 -31.46 41.48
CA ALA A 32 -6.49 -31.35 42.40
C ALA A 32 -6.83 -29.86 42.69
N SER A 33 -8.05 -29.51 42.34
CA SER A 33 -8.79 -28.31 42.72
C SER A 33 -9.04 -28.27 44.23
N VAL A 34 -8.83 -27.11 44.88
CA VAL A 34 -9.50 -26.79 46.15
C VAL A 34 -9.98 -25.35 46.12
N ALA A 35 -11.22 -25.22 46.58
CA ALA A 35 -12.07 -24.05 46.57
C ALA A 35 -11.58 -22.89 47.43
N ALA A 36 -12.12 -21.73 47.10
CA ALA A 36 -11.97 -20.45 47.75
C ALA A 36 -12.31 -20.49 49.25
N ASP A 37 -11.50 -19.79 50.04
CA ASP A 37 -11.93 -19.24 51.31
C ASP A 37 -11.45 -17.79 51.41
N SER A 38 -12.40 -16.91 51.67
CA SER A 38 -12.21 -15.47 51.75
C SER A 38 -11.66 -15.08 53.12
N ALA A 39 -10.41 -14.59 53.14
CA ALA A 39 -9.89 -13.82 54.25
C ALA A 39 -9.17 -12.59 53.68
N ALA A 40 -9.53 -11.40 54.17
CA ALA A 40 -8.84 -10.16 53.86
C ALA A 40 -7.39 -10.26 54.36
N VAL A 41 -6.46 -10.46 53.43
CA VAL A 41 -5.01 -10.45 53.67
C VAL A 41 -4.48 -9.11 53.18
N ALA A 42 -3.72 -8.42 54.04
CA ALA A 42 -2.98 -7.22 53.69
C ALA A 42 -2.20 -7.44 52.37
N GLU A 43 -2.23 -6.46 51.46
CA GLU A 43 -1.57 -6.54 50.16
C GLU A 43 -0.15 -7.09 50.31
N PRO A 44 0.18 -8.26 49.71
CA PRO A 44 1.53 -8.76 49.74
C PRO A 44 2.40 -7.77 48.99
N VAL A 45 3.50 -7.33 49.61
CA VAL A 45 4.56 -6.59 48.91
C VAL A 45 5.02 -7.48 47.76
N ILE A 46 4.60 -7.15 46.53
CA ILE A 46 4.92 -7.92 45.33
C ILE A 46 6.43 -7.82 45.12
N VAL A 47 7.17 -8.88 45.50
CA VAL A 47 8.59 -8.98 45.22
C VAL A 47 8.73 -9.34 43.75
N LEU A 48 9.05 -8.33 42.93
CA LEU A 48 9.31 -8.51 41.50
C LEU A 48 10.44 -9.53 41.29
N SER A 49 10.25 -10.47 40.36
CA SER A 49 11.31 -11.34 39.84
C SER A 49 12.40 -10.52 39.15
N ASP A 50 13.58 -11.12 38.92
CA ASP A 50 14.68 -10.41 38.26
C ASP A 50 14.34 -10.01 36.81
N GLU A 51 13.51 -10.81 36.11
CA GLU A 51 12.96 -10.48 34.79
C GLU A 51 11.99 -9.30 34.86
N GLU A 52 11.11 -9.27 35.87
CA GLU A 52 10.16 -8.15 36.07
C GLU A 52 10.88 -6.86 36.49
N LYS A 53 11.96 -6.94 37.27
CA LYS A 53 12.82 -5.78 37.58
C LYS A 53 13.45 -5.21 36.31
N LEU A 54 13.96 -6.07 35.42
CA LEU A 54 14.51 -5.66 34.13
C LEU A 54 13.44 -4.99 33.25
N CYS A 55 12.24 -5.59 33.17
CA CYS A 55 11.13 -5.03 32.40
C CYS A 55 10.64 -3.69 32.96
N LYS A 56 10.60 -3.55 34.29
CA LYS A 56 10.27 -2.30 34.95
C LYS A 56 11.31 -1.22 34.65
N GLN A 57 12.61 -1.55 34.75
CA GLN A 57 13.68 -0.62 34.40
C GLN A 57 13.59 -0.18 32.93
N ALA A 58 13.30 -1.12 32.01
CA ALA A 58 13.09 -0.80 30.60
C ALA A 58 11.89 0.14 30.38
N ALA A 59 10.80 -0.05 31.12
CA ALA A 59 9.64 0.84 31.10
C ALA A 59 9.97 2.24 31.65
N ASP A 60 10.70 2.32 32.76
CA ASP A 60 11.14 3.57 33.38
C ASP A 60 12.06 4.36 32.42
N ASP A 61 13.04 3.70 31.82
CA ASP A 61 13.95 4.31 30.83
C ASP A 61 13.21 4.77 29.57
N PHE A 62 12.26 3.95 29.07
CA PHE A 62 11.40 4.31 27.95
C PHE A 62 10.56 5.56 28.28
N MET A 63 9.99 5.62 29.48
CA MET A 63 9.19 6.77 29.92
C MET A 63 10.04 8.01 30.17
N ALA A 64 11.30 7.86 30.59
CA ALA A 64 12.23 8.99 30.68
C ALA A 64 12.43 9.65 29.30
N ILE A 65 12.65 8.85 28.25
CA ILE A 65 12.75 9.34 26.87
C ILE A 65 11.46 10.06 26.45
N PHE A 66 10.30 9.49 26.77
CA PHE A 66 9.01 10.09 26.47
C PHE A 66 8.78 11.44 27.19
N ASN A 67 9.09 11.48 28.48
CA ASN A 67 8.85 12.65 29.33
C ASN A 67 9.80 13.82 29.01
N ASP A 68 11.02 13.52 28.54
CA ASP A 68 12.03 14.52 28.17
C ASP A 68 11.73 15.21 26.83
N TRP A 69 10.72 14.75 26.08
CA TRP A 69 10.44 15.27 24.74
C TRP A 69 9.77 16.65 24.76
N ASP A 70 10.48 17.67 24.24
CA ASP A 70 9.96 19.03 24.09
C ASP A 70 9.15 19.22 22.79
N VAL A 71 7.84 19.41 22.96
CA VAL A 71 6.87 19.64 21.88
C VAL A 71 6.77 21.09 21.43
N THR A 72 7.45 22.02 22.09
CA THR A 72 7.25 23.46 21.90
C THR A 72 7.57 23.91 20.49
N ARG A 73 8.68 23.42 19.92
CA ARG A 73 9.04 23.71 18.52
C ARG A 73 7.98 23.18 17.54
N ASP A 74 7.49 21.97 17.74
CA ASP A 74 6.55 21.32 16.82
C ASP A 74 5.18 21.99 16.90
N TYR A 75 4.73 22.33 18.11
CA TYR A 75 3.55 23.15 18.37
C TYR A 75 3.61 24.51 17.66
N ASN A 76 4.71 25.26 17.81
CA ASN A 76 4.88 26.59 17.20
C ASN A 76 4.85 26.54 15.66
N ILE A 77 5.29 25.44 15.06
CA ILE A 77 5.23 25.22 13.61
C ILE A 77 3.81 24.83 13.17
N LEU A 78 3.15 23.96 13.93
CA LEU A 78 1.88 23.34 13.55
C LEU A 78 0.69 24.28 13.72
N LEU A 79 0.57 24.92 14.89
CA LEU A 79 -0.59 25.74 15.23
C LEU A 79 -0.98 26.72 14.11
N PRO A 80 -0.08 27.58 13.58
CA PRO A 80 -0.47 28.53 12.55
C PRO A 80 -0.93 27.85 11.25
N ARG A 81 -0.39 26.67 10.91
CA ARG A 81 -0.71 25.96 9.66
C ARG A 81 -2.05 25.25 9.73
N ILE A 82 -2.29 24.50 10.81
CA ILE A 82 -3.58 23.82 11.01
C ILE A 82 -4.71 24.84 11.23
N THR A 83 -4.41 25.97 11.88
CA THR A 83 -5.34 27.10 11.99
C THR A 83 -5.64 27.68 10.61
N ALA A 84 -4.65 27.82 9.73
CA ALA A 84 -4.88 28.31 8.36
C ALA A 84 -5.79 27.37 7.54
N TYR A 85 -5.66 26.05 7.68
CA TYR A 85 -6.57 25.10 7.00
C TYR A 85 -8.02 25.27 7.48
N ALA A 86 -8.24 25.35 8.79
CA ALA A 86 -9.56 25.59 9.35
C ALA A 86 -10.11 26.97 8.93
N ASP A 87 -9.31 28.03 9.07
CA ASP A 87 -9.66 29.39 8.67
C ASP A 87 -10.03 29.48 7.19
N ASN A 88 -9.28 28.83 6.30
CA ASN A 88 -9.57 28.83 4.87
C ASN A 88 -10.92 28.16 4.59
N TYR A 89 -11.26 27.09 5.29
CA TYR A 89 -12.56 26.43 5.13
C TYR A 89 -13.73 27.31 5.60
N TYR A 90 -13.61 27.93 6.79
CA TYR A 90 -14.70 28.73 7.37
C TYR A 90 -14.81 30.16 6.82
N LYS A 91 -13.73 30.74 6.30
CA LYS A 91 -13.70 32.15 5.83
C LYS A 91 -13.82 32.30 4.31
N THR A 92 -13.79 31.22 3.54
CA THR A 92 -13.92 31.30 2.08
C THR A 92 -15.40 31.42 1.67
N GLY A 93 -15.84 32.63 1.36
CA GLY A 93 -17.21 32.90 0.92
C GLY A 93 -18.20 33.02 2.08
N THR A 94 -19.35 32.36 1.98
CA THR A 94 -20.33 32.28 3.08
C THR A 94 -19.89 31.22 4.09
N GLU A 95 -19.90 31.57 5.37
CA GLU A 95 -19.50 30.69 6.44
C GLU A 95 -20.35 29.38 6.40
N PRO A 96 -19.72 28.20 6.43
CA PRO A 96 -20.38 26.91 6.25
C PRO A 96 -21.55 26.65 7.21
N ASN A 97 -21.42 26.96 8.51
CA ASN A 97 -22.49 26.76 9.49
C ASN A 97 -23.67 27.72 9.27
N GLU A 98 -23.41 28.98 8.92
CA GLU A 98 -24.45 29.94 8.54
C GLU A 98 -25.21 29.50 7.29
N SER A 99 -24.47 29.02 6.27
CA SER A 99 -25.08 28.49 5.05
C SER A 99 -25.89 27.22 5.34
N ASN A 100 -25.33 26.27 6.08
CA ASN A 100 -26.02 25.03 6.41
C ASN A 100 -27.23 25.27 7.32
N LEU A 101 -27.18 26.24 8.24
CA LEU A 101 -28.34 26.62 9.05
C LEU A 101 -29.51 27.09 8.18
N LYS A 102 -29.23 27.92 7.17
CA LYS A 102 -30.25 28.38 6.22
C LYS A 102 -30.82 27.21 5.42
N ASP A 103 -29.94 26.34 4.93
CA ASP A 103 -30.29 25.17 4.14
C ASP A 103 -31.11 24.14 4.93
N LEU A 104 -30.75 23.87 6.18
CA LEU A 104 -31.51 22.98 7.07
C LEU A 104 -32.93 23.52 7.34
N LYS A 105 -33.11 24.84 7.46
CA LYS A 105 -34.45 25.45 7.57
C LYS A 105 -35.27 25.25 6.30
N ILE A 106 -34.64 25.41 5.13
CA ILE A 106 -35.29 25.14 3.83
C ILE A 106 -35.67 23.66 3.73
N LEU A 107 -34.78 22.73 4.12
CA LEU A 107 -35.08 21.30 4.14
C LEU A 107 -36.29 21.01 5.02
N LYS A 108 -36.30 21.49 6.26
CA LYS A 108 -37.40 21.28 7.20
C LYS A 108 -38.74 21.71 6.61
N GLU A 109 -38.83 22.97 6.17
CA GLU A 109 -40.07 23.53 5.61
C GLU A 109 -40.56 22.75 4.39
N ASN A 110 -39.65 22.39 3.48
CA ASN A 110 -40.03 21.68 2.25
C ASN A 110 -40.38 20.20 2.51
N TYR A 111 -39.70 19.55 3.46
CA TYR A 111 -40.01 18.17 3.87
C TYR A 111 -41.38 18.09 4.55
N GLU A 112 -41.67 18.98 5.50
CA GLU A 112 -42.98 19.04 6.17
C GLU A 112 -44.13 19.25 5.18
N ASN A 113 -43.92 20.13 4.19
CA ASN A 113 -44.89 20.36 3.12
C ASN A 113 -45.05 19.14 2.18
N LEU A 114 -43.96 18.49 1.79
CA LEU A 114 -43.98 17.30 0.94
C LEU A 114 -44.68 16.11 1.62
N LEU A 115 -44.49 15.93 2.92
CA LEU A 115 -45.17 14.90 3.70
C LEU A 115 -46.70 15.08 3.76
N GLY A 116 -47.20 16.30 3.45
CA GLY A 116 -48.63 16.59 3.32
C GLY A 116 -49.21 16.31 1.93
N LEU A 117 -48.40 15.90 0.95
CA LEU A 117 -48.83 15.59 -0.42
C LEU A 117 -48.99 14.07 -0.63
N ASP A 118 -49.70 13.71 -1.70
CA ASP A 118 -49.80 12.33 -2.15
C ASP A 118 -48.48 11.93 -2.82
N ILE A 119 -47.58 11.33 -2.02
CA ILE A 119 -46.25 10.86 -2.42
C ILE A 119 -46.07 9.37 -2.09
N SER A 120 -45.13 8.73 -2.77
CA SER A 120 -44.80 7.32 -2.57
C SER A 120 -44.35 7.03 -1.14
N GLU A 121 -44.74 5.86 -0.62
CA GLU A 121 -44.35 5.39 0.72
C GLU A 121 -42.82 5.39 0.91
N THR A 122 -42.07 5.00 -0.13
CA THR A 122 -40.61 5.04 -0.11
C THR A 122 -40.08 6.47 0.09
N LEU A 123 -40.61 7.46 -0.64
CA LEU A 123 -40.19 8.85 -0.51
C LEU A 123 -40.59 9.41 0.86
N MET A 124 -41.79 9.11 1.34
CA MET A 124 -42.28 9.51 2.65
C MET A 124 -41.37 9.01 3.79
N ASN A 125 -40.96 7.74 3.74
CA ASN A 125 -40.06 7.15 4.73
C ASN A 125 -38.68 7.81 4.70
N LEU A 126 -38.11 8.02 3.51
CA LEU A 126 -36.81 8.68 3.37
C LEU A 126 -36.84 10.13 3.88
N LEU A 127 -37.91 10.88 3.57
CA LEU A 127 -38.10 12.26 4.02
C LEU A 127 -38.24 12.32 5.54
N SER A 128 -39.02 11.43 6.13
CA SER A 128 -39.24 11.37 7.57
C SER A 128 -37.92 11.10 8.32
N MET A 129 -37.13 10.14 7.83
CA MET A 129 -35.82 9.82 8.43
C MET A 129 -34.83 10.98 8.34
N ASP A 130 -34.75 11.68 7.21
CA ASP A 130 -33.85 12.84 7.09
C ASP A 130 -34.38 14.06 7.84
N LEU A 131 -35.71 14.23 7.94
CA LEU A 131 -36.34 15.28 8.74
C LEU A 131 -36.03 15.14 10.24
N GLU A 132 -36.00 13.91 10.78
CA GLU A 132 -35.55 13.66 12.16
C GLU A 132 -34.12 14.15 12.37
N ARG A 133 -33.20 13.84 11.45
CA ARG A 133 -31.82 14.33 11.49
C ARG A 133 -31.76 15.86 11.39
N VAL A 134 -32.49 16.46 10.44
CA VAL A 134 -32.53 17.92 10.26
C VAL A 134 -33.05 18.62 11.51
N ASN A 135 -34.10 18.09 12.16
CA ASN A 135 -34.62 18.63 13.40
C ASN A 135 -33.60 18.52 14.54
N ALA A 136 -32.94 17.36 14.70
CA ALA A 136 -31.90 17.20 15.71
C ALA A 136 -30.75 18.21 15.55
N GLU A 137 -30.26 18.42 14.32
CA GLU A 137 -29.23 19.42 14.00
C GLU A 137 -29.71 20.85 14.33
N LEU A 138 -30.95 21.22 13.96
CA LEU A 138 -31.53 22.53 14.25
C LEU A 138 -31.76 22.79 15.75
N GLU A 139 -31.97 21.73 16.53
CA GLU A 139 -32.10 21.77 17.99
C GLU A 139 -30.73 21.80 18.72
N GLY A 140 -29.63 21.75 17.97
CA GLY A 140 -28.27 21.75 18.50
C GLY A 140 -27.74 20.37 18.89
N ASN A 141 -28.50 19.30 18.62
CA ASN A 141 -28.08 17.91 18.80
C ASN A 141 -27.34 17.38 17.57
N GLN A 142 -26.37 18.16 17.09
CA GLN A 142 -25.58 17.87 15.90
C GLN A 142 -24.55 16.76 16.12
N GLN A 143 -24.39 15.87 15.14
CA GLN A 143 -23.41 14.78 15.22
C GLN A 143 -21.97 15.27 15.07
N ASN A 144 -21.77 16.31 14.27
CA ASN A 144 -20.47 16.93 14.08
C ASN A 144 -20.39 18.24 14.89
N PRO A 145 -19.53 18.32 15.92
CA PRO A 145 -19.46 19.49 16.77
C PRO A 145 -18.89 20.72 16.04
N ALA A 146 -18.19 20.55 14.91
CA ALA A 146 -17.55 21.62 14.15
C ALA A 146 -18.31 22.05 12.88
N LEU A 147 -19.21 21.23 12.36
CA LEU A 147 -19.99 21.56 11.16
C LEU A 147 -21.46 21.17 11.34
N LEU A 148 -22.32 22.19 11.44
CA LEU A 148 -23.77 22.05 11.41
C LEU A 148 -24.21 21.46 10.07
N GLY A 149 -25.10 20.47 10.09
CA GLY A 149 -25.60 19.82 8.87
C GLY A 149 -24.58 18.91 8.18
N TYR A 150 -23.49 18.54 8.85
CA TYR A 150 -22.55 17.56 8.34
C TYR A 150 -23.24 16.23 8.01
N LEU A 151 -22.81 15.59 6.92
CA LEU A 151 -23.34 14.31 6.47
C LEU A 151 -22.31 13.22 6.72
N GLU A 152 -22.67 12.20 7.50
CA GLU A 152 -21.88 10.97 7.52
C GLU A 152 -22.15 10.15 6.26
N LYS A 153 -21.37 9.08 6.07
CA LYS A 153 -21.49 8.21 4.88
C LYS A 153 -22.94 7.72 4.66
N MET A 154 -23.63 7.32 5.73
CA MET A 154 -25.03 6.88 5.64
C MET A 154 -25.98 8.02 5.27
N ASP A 155 -25.74 9.24 5.75
CA ASP A 155 -26.57 10.41 5.41
C ASP A 155 -26.33 10.86 3.97
N PHE A 156 -25.09 10.75 3.48
CA PHE A 156 -24.74 10.97 2.08
C PHE A 156 -25.52 10.05 1.14
N ASP A 157 -25.54 8.75 1.45
CA ASP A 157 -26.29 7.76 0.68
C ASP A 157 -27.80 8.03 0.76
N ARG A 158 -28.31 8.43 1.94
CA ARG A 158 -29.71 8.81 2.13
C ARG A 158 -30.12 10.02 1.31
N ILE A 159 -29.34 11.11 1.34
CA ILE A 159 -29.62 12.32 0.56
C ILE A 159 -29.55 12.07 -0.94
N LYS A 160 -28.63 11.20 -1.37
CA LYS A 160 -28.56 10.77 -2.78
C LYS A 160 -29.81 10.00 -3.18
N ALA A 161 -30.26 9.05 -2.35
CA ALA A 161 -31.51 8.34 -2.58
C ALA A 161 -32.70 9.31 -2.61
N LEU A 162 -32.77 10.27 -1.68
CA LEU A 162 -33.81 11.31 -1.66
C LEU A 162 -33.84 12.11 -2.97
N ASP A 163 -32.71 12.59 -3.46
CA ASP A 163 -32.59 13.31 -4.74
C ASP A 163 -33.10 12.45 -5.91
N GLU A 164 -32.71 11.17 -5.96
CA GLU A 164 -33.15 10.22 -7.00
C GLU A 164 -34.66 9.95 -6.97
N PHE A 165 -35.22 9.70 -5.78
CA PHE A 165 -36.66 9.44 -5.61
C PHE A 165 -37.49 10.69 -5.89
N LEU A 166 -37.06 11.88 -5.44
CA LEU A 166 -37.71 13.15 -5.76
C LEU A 166 -37.77 13.38 -7.27
N VAL A 167 -36.68 13.14 -8.00
CA VAL A 167 -36.65 13.28 -9.46
C VAL A 167 -37.54 12.24 -10.15
N LYS A 168 -37.55 11.00 -9.65
CA LYS A 168 -38.40 9.93 -10.20
C LYS A 168 -39.88 10.27 -10.02
N GLU A 169 -40.27 10.70 -8.83
CA GLU A 169 -41.64 11.04 -8.48
C GLU A 169 -42.13 12.29 -9.21
N ASN A 170 -41.24 13.27 -9.44
CA ASN A 170 -41.57 14.49 -10.18
C ASN A 170 -41.96 14.23 -11.64
N LYS A 171 -41.55 13.09 -12.23
CA LYS A 171 -41.97 12.69 -13.57
C LYS A 171 -43.44 12.28 -13.63
N THR A 172 -44.00 11.82 -12.51
CA THR A 172 -45.38 11.32 -12.40
C THR A 172 -46.29 12.24 -11.61
N ASN A 173 -45.74 13.11 -10.76
CA ASN A 173 -46.47 14.05 -9.92
C ASN A 173 -45.90 15.47 -10.10
N SER A 174 -46.55 16.29 -10.93
CA SER A 174 -46.11 17.67 -11.17
C SER A 174 -46.35 18.61 -9.99
N SER A 175 -47.12 18.20 -8.98
CA SER A 175 -47.36 19.03 -7.78
C SER A 175 -46.09 19.21 -6.94
N ILE A 176 -45.12 18.29 -7.06
CA ILE A 176 -43.87 18.35 -6.29
C ILE A 176 -42.74 19.13 -6.98
N THR A 177 -42.94 19.58 -8.23
CA THR A 177 -41.89 20.27 -9.03
C THR A 177 -41.24 21.45 -8.29
N PRO A 178 -41.99 22.37 -7.64
CA PRO A 178 -41.38 23.50 -6.93
C PRO A 178 -40.44 23.07 -5.79
N TYR A 179 -40.79 21.98 -5.09
CA TYR A 179 -39.98 21.43 -4.01
C TYR A 179 -38.71 20.78 -4.55
N VAL A 180 -38.79 20.06 -5.67
CA VAL A 180 -37.61 19.47 -6.32
C VAL A 180 -36.64 20.55 -6.80
N GLU A 181 -37.14 21.63 -7.41
CA GLU A 181 -36.30 22.75 -7.84
C GLU A 181 -35.62 23.46 -6.66
N THR A 182 -36.26 23.48 -5.49
CA THR A 182 -35.75 24.10 -4.27
C THR A 182 -34.76 23.20 -3.52
N LEU A 183 -35.08 21.91 -3.35
CA LEU A 183 -34.31 20.96 -2.52
C LEU A 183 -33.01 20.51 -3.19
N ARG A 184 -32.99 20.34 -4.51
CA ARG A 184 -31.79 19.82 -5.21
C ARG A 184 -30.55 20.71 -5.04
N PRO A 185 -30.64 22.05 -5.18
CA PRO A 185 -29.54 22.94 -4.83
C PRO A 185 -29.09 22.80 -3.37
N VAL A 186 -30.04 22.66 -2.43
CA VAL A 186 -29.76 22.52 -1.00
C VAL A 186 -28.98 21.23 -0.72
N PHE A 187 -29.41 20.09 -1.26
CA PHE A 187 -28.68 18.82 -1.16
C PHE A 187 -27.27 18.92 -1.74
N LYS A 188 -27.10 19.63 -2.85
CA LYS A 188 -25.78 19.86 -3.43
C LYS A 188 -24.90 20.70 -2.51
N ASN A 189 -25.46 21.72 -1.86
CA ASN A 189 -24.71 22.63 -1.00
C ASN A 189 -24.25 21.96 0.30
N ILE A 190 -25.15 21.27 1.01
CA ILE A 190 -24.82 20.55 2.27
C ILE A 190 -23.77 19.46 2.01
N ARG A 191 -23.91 18.72 0.90
CA ARG A 191 -22.90 17.73 0.46
C ARG A 191 -21.54 18.38 0.19
N ARG A 192 -21.53 19.52 -0.52
CA ARG A 192 -20.30 20.27 -0.82
C ARG A 192 -19.56 20.67 0.46
N TYR A 193 -20.28 21.21 1.45
CA TYR A 193 -19.66 21.60 2.72
C TYR A 193 -19.13 20.41 3.50
N SER A 194 -19.85 19.28 3.53
CA SER A 194 -19.38 18.06 4.20
C SER A 194 -18.12 17.49 3.53
N ILE A 195 -18.07 17.43 2.19
CA ILE A 195 -16.88 17.02 1.44
C ILE A 195 -15.70 17.95 1.73
N GLY A 196 -15.91 19.28 1.63
CA GLY A 196 -14.85 20.24 1.90
C GLY A 196 -14.34 20.18 3.36
N PHE A 197 -15.21 19.83 4.31
CA PHE A 197 -14.83 19.62 5.70
C PHE A 197 -13.92 18.39 5.84
N ASP A 198 -14.27 17.27 5.20
CA ASP A 198 -13.47 16.05 5.23
C ASP A 198 -12.10 16.25 4.54
N GLU A 199 -12.06 16.99 3.43
CA GLU A 199 -10.82 17.39 2.75
C GLU A 199 -9.94 18.25 3.68
N MET A 200 -10.53 19.23 4.37
CA MET A 200 -9.83 20.07 5.33
C MET A 200 -9.32 19.26 6.53
N LEU A 201 -10.15 18.38 7.11
CA LEU A 201 -9.76 17.50 8.22
C LEU A 201 -8.60 16.60 7.82
N THR A 202 -8.63 16.07 6.60
CA THR A 202 -7.54 15.29 6.00
C THR A 202 -6.27 16.13 5.83
N ALA A 203 -6.38 17.38 5.39
CA ALA A 203 -5.24 18.28 5.28
C ALA A 203 -4.62 18.59 6.65
N VAL A 204 -5.43 18.82 7.68
CA VAL A 204 -4.97 18.99 9.08
C VAL A 204 -4.26 17.73 9.56
N TYR A 205 -4.83 16.55 9.32
CA TYR A 205 -4.22 15.26 9.66
C TYR A 205 -2.86 15.09 9.00
N ASN A 206 -2.78 15.36 7.69
CA ASN A 206 -1.55 15.25 6.91
C ASN A 206 -0.49 16.25 7.39
N GLU A 207 -0.87 17.47 7.74
CA GLU A 207 0.08 18.48 8.23
C GLU A 207 0.65 18.10 9.61
N ILE A 208 -0.20 17.64 10.53
CA ILE A 208 0.24 17.13 11.84
C ILE A 208 1.18 15.95 11.64
N THR A 209 0.77 14.97 10.84
CA THR A 209 1.57 13.76 10.55
C THR A 209 2.90 14.14 9.92
N ARG A 210 2.94 15.09 8.98
CA ARG A 210 4.18 15.55 8.34
C ARG A 210 5.18 16.16 9.32
N VAL A 211 4.72 16.84 10.37
CA VAL A 211 5.60 17.43 11.39
C VAL A 211 6.04 16.39 12.41
N THR A 212 5.13 15.52 12.86
CA THR A 212 5.47 14.45 13.81
C THR A 212 6.40 13.41 13.18
N ASP A 213 6.15 13.03 11.93
CA ASP A 213 6.93 12.03 11.20
C ASP A 213 8.38 12.49 10.99
N LYS A 214 8.63 13.79 10.76
CA LYS A 214 10.00 14.27 10.52
C LYS A 214 10.98 14.03 11.68
N ARG A 215 10.50 13.75 12.90
CA ARG A 215 11.34 13.46 14.07
C ARG A 215 11.33 11.98 14.50
N VAL A 216 10.44 11.16 13.94
CA VAL A 216 10.31 9.74 14.34
C VAL A 216 10.25 8.76 13.16
N TYR A 217 10.19 9.24 11.91
CA TYR A 217 10.26 8.38 10.73
C TYR A 217 11.65 7.73 10.60
N PHE A 218 11.71 6.58 9.90
CA PHE A 218 12.88 5.67 9.80
C PHE A 218 14.24 6.32 9.49
N LEU A 219 14.26 7.55 8.99
CA LEU A 219 15.46 8.24 8.53
C LEU A 219 15.99 9.32 9.49
N TYR A 220 15.19 9.80 10.45
CA TYR A 220 15.51 11.00 11.25
C TYR A 220 14.99 10.88 12.69
N ILE A 221 15.55 9.96 13.46
CA ILE A 221 15.47 10.02 14.92
C ILE A 221 16.71 10.77 15.42
N GLU A 222 16.56 11.60 16.44
CA GLU A 222 17.71 12.23 17.08
C GLU A 222 18.65 11.13 17.62
N ASP A 223 19.95 11.26 17.37
CA ASP A 223 20.92 10.19 17.64
C ASP A 223 20.93 9.78 19.13
N ASP A 224 20.62 10.71 20.02
CA ASP A 224 20.52 10.47 21.46
C ASP A 224 19.32 9.56 21.81
N VAL A 225 18.12 9.83 21.26
CA VAL A 225 16.91 9.02 21.44
C VAL A 225 17.14 7.62 20.89
N LYS A 226 17.76 7.53 19.69
CA LYS A 226 18.12 6.26 19.08
C LYS A 226 19.04 5.43 19.98
N ASN A 227 20.12 6.03 20.46
CA ASN A 227 21.11 5.34 21.29
C ASN A 227 20.46 4.84 22.60
N LYS A 228 19.65 5.68 23.27
CA LYS A 228 18.92 5.27 24.49
C LYS A 228 17.97 4.09 24.24
N LEU A 229 17.20 4.12 23.14
CA LEU A 229 16.32 2.99 22.79
C LEU A 229 17.09 1.71 22.47
N GLN A 230 18.24 1.84 21.80
CA GLN A 230 19.12 0.71 21.51
C GLN A 230 19.70 0.12 22.79
N GLU A 231 20.13 0.94 23.75
CA GLU A 231 20.61 0.46 25.06
C GLU A 231 19.56 -0.36 25.81
N ILE A 232 18.30 0.11 25.83
CA ILE A 232 17.19 -0.67 26.42
C ILE A 232 17.03 -2.00 25.67
N SER A 233 17.05 -1.96 24.33
CA SER A 233 16.87 -3.11 23.46
C SER A 233 17.98 -4.17 23.63
N VAL A 234 19.23 -3.76 23.80
CA VAL A 234 20.38 -4.66 24.01
C VAL A 234 20.22 -5.43 25.31
N ARG A 235 19.91 -4.74 26.42
CA ARG A 235 19.71 -5.41 27.72
C ARG A 235 18.59 -6.43 27.70
N LEU A 236 17.48 -6.10 27.03
CA LEU A 236 16.36 -7.04 26.86
C LEU A 236 16.72 -8.20 25.93
N SER A 237 17.51 -7.95 24.88
CA SER A 237 17.97 -8.98 23.96
C SER A 237 18.86 -10.01 24.65
N ASP A 238 19.75 -9.57 25.54
CA ASP A 238 20.58 -10.47 26.34
C ASP A 238 19.73 -11.44 27.18
N GLU A 239 18.61 -10.97 27.72
CA GLU A 239 17.67 -11.82 28.47
C GLU A 239 16.98 -12.85 27.57
N VAL A 240 16.55 -12.46 26.37
CA VAL A 240 15.99 -13.40 25.38
C VAL A 240 17.03 -14.44 24.95
N ASN A 241 18.29 -14.02 24.77
CA ASN A 241 19.37 -14.88 24.31
C ASN A 241 19.74 -15.97 25.34
N LYS A 242 19.53 -15.74 26.64
CA LYS A 242 19.71 -16.77 27.68
C LYS A 242 18.77 -17.97 27.50
N LYS A 243 17.61 -17.78 26.88
CA LYS A 243 16.61 -18.85 26.63
C LYS A 243 16.87 -19.64 25.33
N ILE A 244 17.89 -19.27 24.54
CA ILE A 244 18.23 -19.98 23.29
C ILE A 244 18.43 -21.50 23.48
N PRO A 245 19.21 -21.98 24.48
CA PRO A 245 19.42 -23.42 24.66
C PRO A 245 18.11 -24.16 24.99
N GLU A 246 17.21 -23.51 25.72
CA GLU A 246 15.88 -24.05 26.02
C GLU A 246 15.02 -24.16 24.75
N TYR A 247 15.05 -23.12 23.91
CA TYR A 247 14.32 -23.11 22.63
C TYR A 247 14.83 -24.17 21.66
N GLU A 248 16.15 -24.33 21.54
CA GLU A 248 16.74 -25.37 20.68
C GLU A 248 16.33 -26.77 21.15
N LYS A 249 16.34 -27.01 22.46
CA LYS A 249 15.87 -28.26 23.05
C LYS A 249 14.39 -28.50 22.76
N LYS A 250 13.54 -27.49 22.97
CA LYS A 250 12.10 -27.58 22.72
C LYS A 250 11.77 -27.91 21.27
N ILE A 251 12.40 -27.23 20.31
CA ILE A 251 12.19 -27.49 18.88
C ILE A 251 12.54 -28.95 18.55
N LYS A 252 13.67 -29.44 19.06
CA LYS A 252 14.09 -30.83 18.85
C LYS A 252 13.09 -31.81 19.45
N ASP A 253 12.70 -31.60 20.71
CA ASP A 253 11.77 -32.47 21.42
C ASP A 253 10.39 -32.51 20.73
N ASP A 254 9.90 -31.38 20.23
CA ASP A 254 8.62 -31.28 19.50
C ASP A 254 8.67 -32.04 18.16
N ILE A 255 9.77 -31.92 17.41
CA ILE A 255 9.99 -32.65 16.14
C ILE A 255 10.08 -34.15 16.40
N ASP A 256 10.92 -34.57 17.35
CA ASP A 256 11.17 -35.98 17.66
C ASP A 256 9.89 -36.66 18.20
N SER A 257 9.15 -35.98 19.08
CA SER A 257 7.88 -36.45 19.63
C SER A 257 6.80 -36.63 18.56
N ALA A 258 6.67 -35.68 17.63
CA ALA A 258 5.72 -35.78 16.53
C ALA A 258 6.08 -36.91 15.56
N TYR A 259 7.38 -37.13 15.29
CA TYR A 259 7.86 -38.21 14.44
C TYR A 259 7.59 -39.60 15.04
N VAL A 260 7.90 -39.80 16.33
CA VAL A 260 7.66 -41.07 17.02
C VAL A 260 6.17 -41.42 17.04
N LYS A 261 5.29 -40.42 17.27
CA LYS A 261 3.84 -40.62 17.21
C LYS A 261 3.33 -40.96 15.82
N LYS A 262 3.92 -40.38 14.76
CA LYS A 262 3.65 -40.75 13.36
C LYS A 262 4.01 -42.23 13.11
N GLU A 263 5.22 -42.66 13.49
CA GLU A 263 5.64 -44.06 13.29
C GLU A 263 4.80 -45.05 14.10
N ALA A 264 4.40 -44.70 15.32
CA ALA A 264 3.53 -45.54 16.14
C ALA A 264 2.14 -45.72 15.50
N ALA A 265 1.55 -44.63 14.96
CA ALA A 265 0.28 -44.68 14.25
C ALA A 265 0.36 -45.53 12.96
N ALA A 266 1.44 -45.38 12.20
CA ALA A 266 1.70 -46.20 11.01
C ALA A 266 1.81 -47.71 11.35
N LYS A 267 2.51 -48.05 12.44
CA LYS A 267 2.60 -49.44 12.93
C LYS A 267 1.28 -49.99 13.43
N ALA A 268 0.40 -49.13 13.94
CA ALA A 268 -0.94 -49.50 14.40
C ALA A 268 -1.98 -49.59 13.27
N GLY A 269 -1.65 -49.15 12.05
CA GLY A 269 -2.58 -49.10 10.92
C GLY A 269 -3.66 -48.01 11.03
N ASP A 270 -3.45 -47.00 11.89
CA ASP A 270 -4.39 -45.87 12.05
C ASP A 270 -4.02 -44.74 11.07
N GLU A 271 -4.56 -44.82 9.85
CA GLU A 271 -4.26 -43.86 8.77
C GLU A 271 -4.67 -42.41 9.13
N ALA A 272 -5.73 -42.23 9.92
CA ALA A 272 -6.21 -40.91 10.30
C ALA A 272 -5.26 -40.24 11.31
N LEU A 273 -4.82 -41.00 12.31
CA LEU A 273 -3.85 -40.54 13.30
C LEU A 273 -2.47 -40.35 12.69
N GLU A 274 -2.05 -41.23 11.77
CA GLU A 274 -0.79 -41.10 11.04
C GLU A 274 -0.76 -39.79 10.25
N LYS A 275 -1.80 -39.50 9.46
CA LYS A 275 -1.90 -38.26 8.69
C LYS A 275 -1.91 -37.01 9.59
N GLN A 276 -2.59 -37.08 10.73
CA GLN A 276 -2.61 -35.99 11.71
C GLN A 276 -1.24 -35.74 12.34
N MET A 277 -0.54 -36.80 12.76
CA MET A 277 0.80 -36.68 13.36
C MET A 277 1.86 -36.28 12.33
N TYR A 278 1.72 -36.73 11.07
CA TYR A 278 2.56 -36.29 9.97
C TYR A 278 2.42 -34.78 9.69
N ALA A 279 1.19 -34.25 9.70
CA ALA A 279 0.97 -32.81 9.58
C ALA A 279 1.59 -32.02 10.74
N LYS A 280 1.44 -32.51 11.98
CA LYS A 280 2.09 -31.92 13.17
C LYS A 280 3.61 -31.98 13.12
N TRP A 281 4.17 -33.06 12.58
CA TRP A 281 5.61 -33.20 12.39
C TRP A 281 6.17 -32.21 11.38
N ILE A 282 5.47 -32.02 10.25
CA ILE A 282 5.79 -30.97 9.28
C ILE A 282 5.70 -29.58 9.93
N GLU A 283 4.67 -29.33 10.74
CA GLU A 283 4.49 -28.05 11.43
C GLU A 283 5.58 -27.78 12.46
N ALA A 284 5.99 -28.79 13.24
CA ALA A 284 7.10 -28.67 14.18
C ALA A 284 8.42 -28.32 13.48
N ARG A 285 8.66 -28.88 12.30
CA ARG A 285 9.84 -28.55 11.46
C ARG A 285 9.81 -27.12 10.90
N LYS A 286 8.65 -26.48 10.83
CA LYS A 286 8.50 -25.07 10.45
C LYS A 286 8.76 -24.11 11.62
N VAL A 287 8.69 -24.57 12.86
CA VAL A 287 9.03 -23.76 14.03
C VAL A 287 10.54 -23.61 14.09
N ASN A 288 11.02 -22.39 13.84
CA ASN A 288 12.44 -22.05 13.95
C ASN A 288 12.70 -21.21 15.22
N ILE A 289 13.98 -21.07 15.55
CA ILE A 289 14.42 -20.30 16.72
C ILE A 289 13.94 -18.85 16.68
N ASP A 290 13.85 -18.25 15.49
CA ASP A 290 13.41 -16.87 15.29
C ASP A 290 11.94 -16.68 15.69
N LYS A 291 11.09 -17.69 15.46
CA LYS A 291 9.68 -17.68 15.87
C LYS A 291 9.52 -17.70 17.39
N LEU A 292 10.32 -18.51 18.09
CA LEU A 292 10.32 -18.57 19.56
C LEU A 292 10.90 -17.29 20.17
N LYS A 293 11.99 -16.76 19.59
CA LYS A 293 12.53 -15.44 19.93
C LYS A 293 11.49 -14.32 19.77
N SER A 294 10.75 -14.30 18.65
CA SER A 294 9.69 -13.31 18.39
C SER A 294 8.52 -13.42 19.37
N ALA A 295 8.15 -14.66 19.74
CA ALA A 295 7.13 -14.88 20.76
C ALA A 295 7.59 -14.35 22.12
N GLU A 296 8.87 -14.55 22.47
CA GLU A 296 9.43 -14.05 23.71
C GLU A 296 9.56 -12.53 23.75
N VAL A 297 9.98 -11.90 22.65
CA VAL A 297 9.95 -10.44 22.48
C VAL A 297 8.54 -9.90 22.71
N SER A 298 7.53 -10.58 22.16
CA SER A 298 6.12 -10.20 22.34
C SER A 298 5.67 -10.33 23.80
N ARG A 299 6.06 -11.40 24.49
CA ARG A 299 5.76 -11.61 25.91
C ARG A 299 6.40 -10.54 26.78
N LEU A 300 7.70 -10.28 26.62
CA LEU A 300 8.42 -9.26 27.37
C LEU A 300 7.88 -7.85 27.10
N THR A 301 7.54 -7.54 25.84
CA THR A 301 6.86 -6.29 25.49
C THR A 301 5.52 -6.15 26.22
N GLY A 302 4.78 -7.25 26.40
CA GLY A 302 3.55 -7.29 27.20
C GLY A 302 3.80 -6.96 28.67
N VAL A 303 4.83 -7.57 29.28
CA VAL A 303 5.22 -7.27 30.68
C VAL A 303 5.62 -5.81 30.84
N ILE A 304 6.46 -5.28 29.94
CA ILE A 304 6.87 -3.87 29.93
C ILE A 304 5.65 -2.96 29.85
N SER A 305 4.67 -3.27 28.99
CA SER A 305 3.46 -2.45 28.85
C SER A 305 2.62 -2.38 30.13
N GLY A 306 2.71 -3.38 31.01
CA GLY A 306 2.06 -3.35 32.33
C GLY A 306 2.66 -2.33 33.30
N PHE A 307 3.90 -1.88 33.05
CA PHE A 307 4.59 -0.85 33.84
C PHE A 307 4.52 0.55 33.19
N VAL A 308 4.05 0.66 31.95
CA VAL A 308 4.00 1.93 31.22
C VAL A 308 2.63 2.59 31.38
N THR A 309 2.61 3.86 31.78
CA THR A 309 1.39 4.67 31.82
C THR A 309 1.04 5.21 30.43
N SER A 310 -0.17 4.90 29.95
CA SER A 310 -0.64 5.43 28.66
C SER A 310 -0.90 6.95 28.73
N PRO A 311 -0.44 7.74 27.73
CA PRO A 311 -0.64 9.20 27.70
C PRO A 311 -2.08 9.65 27.35
N GLY A 312 -3.04 8.72 27.32
CA GLY A 312 -4.43 8.99 26.93
C GLY A 312 -4.67 8.91 25.42
N GLN A 313 -5.90 9.23 25.00
CA GLN A 313 -6.31 9.20 23.59
C GLN A 313 -6.60 10.62 23.09
N TYR A 314 -5.69 11.14 22.26
CA TYR A 314 -5.83 12.42 21.57
C TYR A 314 -5.59 12.20 20.08
N ASP A 315 -6.48 12.69 19.24
CA ASP A 315 -6.40 12.50 17.78
C ASP A 315 -6.91 13.72 17.01
N VAL A 316 -6.60 13.73 15.72
CA VAL A 316 -7.11 14.68 14.75
C VAL A 316 -8.56 14.32 14.44
N ASN A 317 -9.48 15.07 15.03
CA ASN A 317 -10.90 14.77 14.98
C ASN A 317 -11.73 16.06 14.85
N ARG A 318 -13.06 15.89 14.76
CA ARG A 318 -14.02 17.00 14.68
C ARG A 318 -13.92 17.94 15.89
N THR A 319 -13.58 17.42 17.07
CA THR A 319 -13.39 18.22 18.29
C THR A 319 -12.20 19.17 18.17
N LEU A 320 -11.08 18.72 17.60
CA LEU A 320 -9.93 19.58 17.32
C LEU A 320 -10.33 20.73 16.38
N ILE A 321 -11.07 20.42 15.32
CA ILE A 321 -11.53 21.44 14.37
C ILE A 321 -12.43 22.47 15.05
N LYS A 322 -13.37 22.03 15.89
CA LYS A 322 -14.20 22.94 16.69
C LYS A 322 -13.34 23.85 17.57
N LYS A 323 -12.35 23.29 18.26
CA LYS A 323 -11.46 24.07 19.12
C LYS A 323 -10.63 25.10 18.34
N LEU A 324 -10.19 24.75 17.13
CA LEU A 324 -9.50 25.67 16.21
C LEU A 324 -10.43 26.80 15.77
N GLN A 325 -11.67 26.48 15.40
CA GLN A 325 -12.67 27.45 14.96
C GLN A 325 -13.04 28.44 16.08
N GLU A 326 -13.34 27.92 17.28
CA GLU A 326 -13.78 28.72 18.43
C GLU A 326 -12.62 29.41 19.16
N LYS A 327 -11.37 29.09 18.80
CA LYS A 327 -10.17 29.51 19.51
C LYS A 327 -10.28 29.22 21.01
N SER A 328 -10.65 27.97 21.33
CA SER A 328 -10.91 27.56 22.71
C SER A 328 -9.68 27.81 23.60
N PRO A 329 -9.88 28.19 24.88
CA PRO A 329 -8.77 28.51 25.79
C PRO A 329 -7.85 27.31 26.08
N ASP A 330 -8.35 26.08 25.92
CA ASP A 330 -7.62 24.82 26.13
C ASP A 330 -7.02 24.23 24.83
N LEU A 331 -7.12 24.95 23.69
CA LEU A 331 -6.61 24.51 22.39
C LEU A 331 -5.11 24.20 22.44
N GLU A 332 -4.33 25.03 23.13
CA GLU A 332 -2.90 24.83 23.28
C GLU A 332 -2.59 23.51 23.99
N GLU A 333 -3.24 23.26 25.12
CA GLU A 333 -3.06 22.03 25.90
C GLU A 333 -3.48 20.81 25.09
N TYR A 334 -4.61 20.89 24.37
CA TYR A 334 -5.10 19.81 23.51
C TYR A 334 -4.09 19.44 22.43
N ILE A 335 -3.53 20.41 21.70
CA ILE A 335 -2.55 20.16 20.65
C ILE A 335 -1.26 19.57 21.23
N ARG A 336 -0.78 20.10 22.36
CA ARG A 336 0.42 19.57 23.03
C ARG A 336 0.24 18.10 23.46
N ASN A 337 -0.92 17.74 24.00
CA ASN A 337 -1.24 16.37 24.37
C ASN A 337 -1.38 15.46 23.13
N LEU A 338 -2.01 15.95 22.06
CA LEU A 338 -2.06 15.24 20.77
C LEU A 338 -0.67 14.92 20.23
N LEU A 339 0.25 15.89 20.27
CA LEU A 339 1.64 15.69 19.84
C LEU A 339 2.33 14.64 20.70
N ARG A 340 2.17 14.70 22.04
CA ARG A 340 2.73 13.70 22.97
C ARG A 340 2.22 12.29 22.67
N VAL A 341 0.92 12.11 22.47
CA VAL A 341 0.36 10.79 22.11
C VAL A 341 0.94 10.27 20.80
N LYS A 342 1.07 11.12 19.77
CA LYS A 342 1.69 10.72 18.50
C LYS A 342 3.14 10.27 18.70
N PHE A 343 3.94 11.04 19.44
CA PHE A 343 5.32 10.66 19.76
C PHE A 343 5.41 9.34 20.52
N TYR A 344 4.55 9.12 21.54
CA TYR A 344 4.52 7.86 22.29
C TYR A 344 4.26 6.66 21.37
N ASN A 345 3.27 6.76 20.47
CA ASN A 345 2.92 5.68 19.56
C ASN A 345 4.09 5.32 18.63
N ASP A 346 4.77 6.33 18.09
CA ASP A 346 5.91 6.13 17.21
C ASP A 346 7.13 5.61 17.98
N LEU A 347 7.41 6.17 19.16
CA LEU A 347 8.50 5.75 20.05
C LEU A 347 8.33 4.28 20.47
N ASN A 348 7.12 3.89 20.88
CA ASN A 348 6.79 2.50 21.21
C ASN A 348 6.97 1.57 20.01
N SER A 349 6.56 2.01 18.83
CA SER A 349 6.76 1.26 17.59
C SER A 349 8.26 1.07 17.28
N LYS A 350 9.08 2.12 17.47
CA LYS A 350 10.54 2.05 17.31
C LYS A 350 11.20 1.14 18.32
N PHE A 351 10.82 1.26 19.59
CA PHE A 351 11.31 0.40 20.65
C PHE A 351 11.09 -1.08 20.32
N LYS A 352 9.87 -1.47 19.93
CA LYS A 352 9.56 -2.85 19.50
C LYS A 352 10.41 -3.31 18.31
N VAL A 353 10.65 -2.41 17.36
CA VAL A 353 11.47 -2.69 16.18
C VAL A 353 12.94 -2.89 16.56
N TYR A 354 13.54 -1.98 17.36
CA TYR A 354 14.92 -2.12 17.82
C TYR A 354 15.09 -3.36 18.70
N PHE A 355 14.17 -3.62 19.61
CA PHE A 355 14.21 -4.81 20.44
C PHE A 355 14.18 -6.09 19.59
N ARG A 356 13.29 -6.16 18.59
CA ARG A 356 13.25 -7.29 17.65
C ARG A 356 14.56 -7.41 16.86
N PHE A 357 15.06 -6.31 16.30
CA PHE A 357 16.31 -6.33 15.54
C PHE A 357 17.46 -6.84 16.40
N GLU A 358 17.57 -6.36 17.64
CA GLU A 358 18.65 -6.74 18.54
C GLU A 358 18.61 -8.22 18.92
N VAL A 359 17.42 -8.80 19.06
CA VAL A 359 17.22 -10.24 19.31
C VAL A 359 17.54 -11.10 18.07
N GLU A 360 17.25 -10.55 16.88
CA GLU A 360 17.46 -11.21 15.59
C GLU A 360 18.81 -10.85 14.94
N ASN A 361 19.72 -10.19 15.67
CA ASN A 361 21.01 -9.77 15.16
C ASN A 361 21.88 -10.98 14.75
N GLY A 362 22.53 -10.87 13.58
CA GLY A 362 23.48 -11.86 13.07
C GLY A 362 22.98 -12.71 11.88
N PHE A 363 23.74 -13.75 11.56
CA PHE A 363 23.48 -14.59 10.40
C PHE A 363 22.37 -15.61 10.68
N ARG A 364 21.25 -15.48 9.97
CA ARG A 364 20.10 -16.39 10.08
C ARG A 364 20.42 -17.70 9.38
N LYS A 365 20.95 -18.68 10.12
CA LYS A 365 21.29 -20.03 9.62
C LYS A 365 20.13 -20.70 8.88
N PHE A 366 18.89 -20.42 9.28
CA PHE A 366 17.68 -20.94 8.62
C PHE A 366 17.38 -20.31 7.26
N ARG A 367 17.94 -19.13 6.95
CA ARG A 367 17.78 -18.44 5.64
C ARG A 367 18.97 -18.63 4.71
N VAL A 368 19.84 -19.61 4.99
CA VAL A 368 21.00 -19.94 4.12
C VAL A 368 20.55 -20.30 2.70
N ASN A 369 19.41 -20.98 2.56
CA ASN A 369 18.81 -21.26 1.25
C ASN A 369 18.47 -19.99 0.46
N ILE A 370 17.90 -18.96 1.11
CA ILE A 370 17.60 -17.66 0.49
C ILE A 370 18.91 -16.98 0.08
N PHE A 371 19.93 -17.02 0.93
CA PHE A 371 21.24 -16.46 0.60
C PHE A 371 21.87 -17.17 -0.62
N ILE A 372 21.85 -18.50 -0.66
CA ILE A 372 22.35 -19.29 -1.80
C ILE A 372 21.54 -18.99 -3.06
N ALA A 373 20.21 -18.96 -2.98
CA ALA A 373 19.34 -18.62 -4.10
C ALA A 373 19.64 -17.20 -4.61
N SER A 374 19.84 -16.24 -3.71
CA SER A 374 20.18 -14.85 -4.06
C SER A 374 21.53 -14.77 -4.78
N LEU A 375 22.56 -15.47 -4.29
CA LEU A 375 23.86 -15.57 -4.97
C LEU A 375 23.74 -16.25 -6.34
N PHE A 376 22.90 -17.28 -6.45
CA PHE A 376 22.63 -17.95 -7.72
C PHE A 376 21.96 -16.99 -8.72
N PHE A 377 20.90 -16.28 -8.33
CA PHE A 377 20.23 -15.30 -9.18
C PHE A 377 21.13 -14.11 -9.52
N PHE A 378 21.99 -13.68 -8.61
CA PHE A 378 23.01 -12.67 -8.86
C PHE A 378 24.01 -13.16 -9.93
N GLY A 379 24.55 -14.37 -9.77
CA GLY A 379 25.43 -14.98 -10.78
C GLY A 379 24.73 -15.16 -12.14
N LEU A 380 23.46 -15.57 -12.14
CA LEU A 380 22.64 -15.71 -13.34
C LEU A 380 22.43 -14.35 -14.02
N PHE A 381 22.12 -13.30 -13.26
CA PHE A 381 21.99 -11.93 -13.78
C PHE A 381 23.28 -11.49 -14.48
N PHE A 382 24.44 -11.62 -13.84
CA PHE A 382 25.72 -11.26 -14.47
C PHE A 382 26.02 -12.09 -15.72
N TYR A 383 25.71 -13.38 -15.69
CA TYR A 383 25.86 -14.26 -16.85
C TYR A 383 24.97 -13.83 -18.03
N VAL A 384 23.68 -13.57 -17.77
CA VAL A 384 22.73 -13.09 -18.78
C VAL A 384 23.17 -11.73 -19.29
N PHE A 385 23.49 -10.79 -18.40
CA PHE A 385 23.90 -9.44 -18.75
C PHE A 385 25.14 -9.41 -19.65
N THR A 386 26.18 -10.16 -19.29
CA THR A 386 27.40 -10.25 -20.11
C THR A 386 27.15 -10.93 -21.46
N THR A 387 26.24 -11.91 -21.51
CA THR A 387 25.85 -12.58 -22.77
C THR A 387 25.04 -11.65 -23.66
N VAL A 388 24.07 -10.92 -23.09
CA VAL A 388 23.22 -9.96 -23.79
C VAL A 388 24.03 -8.81 -24.35
N LYS A 389 24.93 -8.23 -23.55
CA LYS A 389 25.81 -7.15 -23.99
C LYS A 389 26.68 -7.55 -25.20
N LYS A 390 27.13 -8.81 -25.26
CA LYS A 390 27.95 -9.33 -26.37
C LYS A 390 27.15 -9.68 -27.63
N LYS A 391 25.85 -9.97 -27.50
CA LYS A 391 25.00 -10.53 -28.57
C LYS A 391 23.73 -9.74 -28.84
N ARG A 392 23.65 -8.48 -28.40
CA ARG A 392 22.43 -7.65 -28.37
C ARG A 392 21.61 -7.66 -29.67
N ASP A 393 22.30 -7.67 -30.81
CA ASP A 393 21.67 -7.58 -32.14
C ASP A 393 21.16 -8.94 -32.66
N SER A 394 21.64 -10.04 -32.08
CA SER A 394 21.31 -11.42 -32.48
C SER A 394 20.35 -12.13 -31.53
N ILE A 395 19.95 -11.48 -30.44
CA ILE A 395 19.05 -12.07 -29.46
C ILE A 395 17.63 -12.02 -29.99
N TYR A 396 17.02 -13.21 -30.08
CA TYR A 396 15.62 -13.37 -30.42
C TYR A 396 14.73 -12.79 -29.32
N ILE A 397 13.85 -11.88 -29.73
CA ILE A 397 12.76 -11.32 -28.95
C ILE A 397 11.49 -11.66 -29.74
N ARG A 398 10.48 -12.21 -29.06
CA ARG A 398 9.19 -12.50 -29.69
C ARG A 398 8.60 -11.21 -30.24
N ARG A 399 8.13 -11.23 -31.48
CA ARG A 399 7.43 -10.09 -32.08
C ARG A 399 6.10 -9.87 -31.35
N ILE A 400 5.82 -8.63 -30.99
CA ILE A 400 4.62 -8.24 -30.26
C ILE A 400 3.69 -7.52 -31.24
N PRO A 401 2.46 -8.00 -31.49
CA PRO A 401 1.57 -7.43 -32.50
C PRO A 401 1.36 -5.91 -32.34
N GLY A 402 1.26 -5.42 -31.11
CA GLY A 402 1.09 -3.99 -30.84
C GLY A 402 2.27 -3.10 -31.24
N LEU A 403 3.47 -3.66 -31.48
CA LEU A 403 4.61 -2.88 -32.00
C LEU A 403 4.47 -2.54 -33.48
N ASP A 404 3.93 -3.46 -34.28
CA ASP A 404 3.73 -3.21 -35.71
C ASP A 404 2.66 -2.12 -35.94
N ALA A 405 1.67 -2.08 -35.04
CA ALA A 405 0.63 -1.05 -35.04
C ALA A 405 1.18 0.37 -34.81
N ILE A 406 2.31 0.53 -34.09
CA ILE A 406 2.94 1.84 -33.90
C ILE A 406 3.40 2.41 -35.24
N ASP A 407 3.97 1.57 -36.11
CA ASP A 407 4.51 2.02 -37.40
C ASP A 407 3.39 2.46 -38.33
N ASP A 408 2.33 1.65 -38.40
CA ASP A 408 1.11 1.97 -39.16
C ASP A 408 0.40 3.20 -38.60
N ALA A 409 0.45 3.42 -37.28
CA ALA A 409 -0.17 4.56 -36.64
C ALA A 409 0.63 5.86 -36.84
N VAL A 410 1.96 5.80 -36.91
CA VAL A 410 2.81 6.94 -37.29
C VAL A 410 2.60 7.30 -38.77
N GLY A 411 2.61 6.30 -39.66
CA GLY A 411 2.37 6.52 -41.10
C GLY A 411 1.02 7.18 -41.37
N ARG A 412 -0.05 6.70 -40.71
CA ARG A 412 -1.39 7.32 -40.83
C ARG A 412 -1.46 8.73 -40.27
N ALA A 413 -0.76 9.02 -39.17
CA ALA A 413 -0.73 10.38 -38.63
C ALA A 413 -0.11 11.37 -39.63
N THR A 414 0.94 10.96 -40.34
CA THR A 414 1.53 11.72 -41.44
C THR A 414 0.56 11.89 -42.60
N GLU A 415 -0.09 10.82 -43.06
CA GLU A 415 -1.05 10.88 -44.16
C GLU A 415 -2.25 11.79 -43.86
N MET A 416 -2.71 11.81 -42.61
CA MET A 416 -3.84 12.64 -42.16
C MET A 416 -3.43 14.07 -41.80
N GLY A 417 -2.13 14.38 -41.73
CA GLY A 417 -1.63 15.68 -41.27
C GLY A 417 -2.06 16.03 -39.84
N LYS A 418 -2.23 15.02 -38.99
CA LYS A 418 -2.73 15.17 -37.60
C LYS A 418 -1.65 14.74 -36.61
N PRO A 419 -1.62 15.33 -35.39
CA PRO A 419 -0.61 14.98 -34.41
C PRO A 419 -0.84 13.59 -33.83
N ILE A 420 0.23 13.02 -33.28
CA ILE A 420 0.24 11.86 -32.41
C ILE A 420 0.26 12.37 -30.97
N ILE A 421 -0.62 11.86 -30.12
CA ILE A 421 -0.54 12.08 -28.69
C ILE A 421 0.14 10.86 -28.07
N TYR A 422 1.14 11.12 -27.23
CA TYR A 422 1.80 10.08 -26.44
C TYR A 422 1.75 10.47 -24.97
N ASP A 423 1.29 9.58 -24.10
CA ASP A 423 1.38 9.77 -22.66
C ASP A 423 1.96 8.55 -21.93
N SER A 424 2.50 8.81 -20.74
CA SER A 424 3.12 7.79 -19.90
C SER A 424 2.30 7.39 -18.67
N GLY A 425 1.04 7.81 -18.61
CA GLY A 425 0.20 7.69 -17.43
C GLY A 425 0.74 8.45 -16.20
N LEU A 426 0.42 7.94 -15.01
CA LEU A 426 0.63 8.63 -13.72
C LEU A 426 1.96 8.29 -13.05
N GLY A 427 2.73 7.33 -13.58
CA GLY A 427 3.92 6.81 -12.92
C GLY A 427 5.09 7.78 -12.96
N GLY A 428 5.71 8.04 -11.81
CA GLY A 428 7.00 8.74 -11.74
C GLY A 428 8.15 7.92 -12.32
N PHE A 429 9.32 8.54 -12.52
CA PHE A 429 10.48 7.89 -13.14
C PHE A 429 11.08 6.72 -12.33
N SER A 430 10.72 6.58 -11.05
CA SER A 430 11.07 5.40 -10.24
C SER A 430 10.32 4.14 -10.67
N SER A 431 9.23 4.27 -11.43
CA SER A 431 8.44 3.15 -11.92
C SER A 431 9.12 2.47 -13.12
N PRO A 432 9.33 1.13 -13.08
CA PRO A 432 9.84 0.39 -14.23
C PRO A 432 8.97 0.56 -15.49
N GLN A 433 7.66 0.72 -15.34
CA GLN A 433 6.73 0.94 -16.45
C GLN A 433 6.99 2.27 -17.15
N THR A 434 7.23 3.34 -16.37
CA THR A 434 7.57 4.66 -16.90
C THR A 434 8.93 4.65 -17.59
N ILE A 435 9.91 3.95 -17.04
CA ILE A 435 11.22 3.76 -17.71
C ILE A 435 11.03 3.04 -19.06
N ALA A 436 10.25 1.96 -19.09
CA ALA A 436 9.94 1.25 -20.33
C ALA A 436 9.23 2.15 -21.35
N SER A 437 8.25 2.95 -20.91
CA SER A 437 7.57 3.97 -21.71
C SER A 437 8.56 4.97 -22.33
N MET A 438 9.46 5.56 -21.55
CA MET A 438 10.45 6.52 -22.06
C MET A 438 11.35 5.94 -23.16
N LEU A 439 11.72 4.67 -23.04
CA LEU A 439 12.48 3.97 -24.08
C LEU A 439 11.67 3.73 -25.36
N ILE A 440 10.37 3.43 -25.22
CA ILE A 440 9.45 3.34 -26.35
C ILE A 440 9.29 4.73 -26.99
N LEU A 441 9.10 5.78 -26.19
CA LEU A 441 8.93 7.17 -26.63
C LEU A 441 10.10 7.63 -27.51
N ARG A 442 11.36 7.36 -27.13
CA ARG A 442 12.53 7.70 -27.98
C ARG A 442 12.44 7.03 -29.36
N SER A 443 12.08 5.75 -29.40
CA SER A 443 11.93 5.03 -30.67
C SER A 443 10.74 5.53 -31.49
N VAL A 444 9.63 5.89 -30.85
CA VAL A 444 8.47 6.50 -31.51
C VAL A 444 8.86 7.86 -32.08
N ALA A 445 9.51 8.72 -31.28
CA ALA A 445 9.96 10.04 -31.68
C ALA A 445 10.90 10.00 -32.89
N LYS A 446 11.79 9.01 -32.95
CA LYS A 446 12.62 8.77 -34.13
C LYS A 446 11.78 8.54 -35.39
N LYS A 447 10.77 7.67 -35.32
CA LYS A 447 9.86 7.41 -36.45
C LYS A 447 9.01 8.63 -36.79
N VAL A 448 8.50 9.34 -35.79
CA VAL A 448 7.77 10.61 -35.99
C VAL A 448 8.62 11.60 -36.79
N ALA A 449 9.90 11.74 -36.46
CA ALA A 449 10.83 12.60 -37.18
C ALA A 449 11.11 12.12 -38.61
N GLU A 450 11.31 10.81 -38.82
CA GLU A 450 11.49 10.21 -40.15
C GLU A 450 10.28 10.48 -41.08
N PHE A 451 9.08 10.43 -40.51
CA PHE A 451 7.81 10.63 -41.23
C PHE A 451 7.32 12.09 -41.21
N LYS A 452 8.10 13.03 -40.67
CA LYS A 452 7.74 14.47 -40.54
C LYS A 452 6.37 14.68 -39.89
N ALA A 453 6.00 13.82 -38.95
CA ALA A 453 4.79 13.93 -38.16
C ALA A 453 5.01 14.85 -36.95
N GLU A 454 3.91 15.19 -36.27
CA GLU A 454 3.94 15.94 -35.02
C GLU A 454 3.61 15.03 -33.84
N ILE A 455 4.40 15.09 -32.77
CA ILE A 455 4.13 14.41 -31.49
C ILE A 455 3.84 15.43 -30.40
N ILE A 456 2.86 15.15 -29.55
CA ILE A 456 2.47 15.95 -28.38
C ILE A 456 2.57 15.05 -27.15
N TYR A 457 3.28 15.53 -26.12
CA TYR A 457 3.50 14.81 -24.87
C TYR A 457 2.98 15.62 -23.67
N PRO A 458 1.74 15.35 -23.21
CA PRO A 458 1.20 15.93 -21.99
C PRO A 458 1.66 15.13 -20.76
N ALA A 459 2.53 15.71 -19.94
CA ALA A 459 3.11 15.04 -18.78
C ALA A 459 2.24 15.18 -17.52
N TYR A 460 2.07 14.08 -16.79
CA TYR A 460 1.49 14.06 -15.43
C TYR A 460 2.50 14.48 -14.35
N ASP A 461 3.76 14.07 -14.51
CA ASP A 461 4.83 14.29 -13.53
C ASP A 461 5.89 15.25 -14.10
N PRO A 462 6.33 16.27 -13.34
CA PRO A 462 7.26 17.28 -13.84
C PRO A 462 8.69 16.75 -14.05
N VAL A 463 9.10 15.68 -13.36
CA VAL A 463 10.39 15.02 -13.59
C VAL A 463 10.32 14.18 -14.87
N VAL A 464 9.24 13.44 -15.05
CA VAL A 464 9.01 12.66 -16.27
C VAL A 464 8.92 13.56 -17.51
N LEU A 465 8.35 14.77 -17.39
CA LEU A 465 8.35 15.76 -18.48
C LEU A 465 9.75 16.03 -19.03
N GLN A 466 10.71 16.32 -18.14
CA GLN A 466 12.09 16.65 -18.54
C GLN A 466 12.75 15.48 -19.25
N ILE A 467 12.50 14.27 -18.76
CA ILE A 467 13.04 13.03 -19.35
C ILE A 467 12.37 12.75 -20.70
N ALA A 468 11.07 12.97 -20.81
CA ALA A 468 10.33 12.79 -22.06
C ALA A 468 10.80 13.76 -23.15
N GLU A 469 11.02 15.05 -22.82
CA GLU A 469 11.60 16.02 -23.75
C GLU A 469 12.96 15.55 -24.25
N GLU A 470 13.83 15.06 -23.36
CA GLU A 470 15.15 14.53 -23.72
C GLU A 470 15.05 13.27 -24.61
N MET A 471 14.10 12.37 -24.33
CA MET A 471 13.86 11.18 -25.15
C MET A 471 13.35 11.56 -26.55
N ILE A 472 12.46 12.54 -26.65
CA ILE A 472 11.94 13.04 -27.93
C ILE A 472 13.07 13.73 -28.70
N ALA A 473 13.80 14.65 -28.06
CA ALA A 473 14.94 15.33 -28.67
C ALA A 473 16.00 14.33 -29.18
N SER A 474 16.32 13.31 -28.37
CA SER A 474 17.23 12.23 -28.76
C SER A 474 16.70 11.43 -29.96
N GLY A 475 15.40 11.13 -29.99
CA GLY A 475 14.77 10.44 -31.12
C GLY A 475 14.85 11.25 -32.42
N PHE A 476 14.55 12.55 -32.36
CA PHE A 476 14.66 13.46 -33.51
C PHE A 476 16.13 13.61 -33.98
N LEU A 477 17.07 13.66 -33.03
CA LEU A 477 18.50 13.66 -33.33
C LEU A 477 18.95 12.37 -34.01
N ASP A 478 18.49 11.20 -33.52
CA ASP A 478 18.79 9.88 -34.09
C ASP A 478 18.22 9.72 -35.51
N ALA A 479 17.15 10.44 -35.85
CA ALA A 479 16.59 10.51 -37.20
C ALA A 479 17.31 11.50 -38.12
N GLY A 480 18.18 12.36 -37.57
CA GLY A 480 18.90 13.39 -38.31
C GLY A 480 18.12 14.70 -38.53
N TYR A 481 17.03 14.92 -37.79
CA TYR A 481 16.18 16.12 -37.89
C TYR A 481 15.96 16.81 -36.54
N PRO A 482 17.04 17.20 -35.81
CA PRO A 482 16.90 17.84 -34.50
C PRO A 482 16.15 19.18 -34.54
N GLU A 483 16.15 19.88 -35.68
CA GLU A 483 15.47 21.16 -35.89
C GLU A 483 13.94 21.06 -35.91
N ASP A 484 13.40 19.87 -36.20
CA ASP A 484 11.95 19.64 -36.25
C ASP A 484 11.35 19.38 -34.85
N HIS A 485 12.19 19.24 -33.83
CA HIS A 485 11.73 19.04 -32.46
C HIS A 485 11.09 20.31 -31.88
N LYS A 486 9.78 20.27 -31.68
CA LYS A 486 9.01 21.35 -31.04
C LYS A 486 8.93 21.15 -29.54
N LYS A 487 9.77 21.86 -28.78
CA LYS A 487 9.78 21.78 -27.30
C LYS A 487 8.42 22.08 -26.66
N ASP A 488 7.69 23.06 -27.21
CA ASP A 488 6.37 23.46 -26.69
C ASP A 488 5.30 22.35 -26.77
N ASN A 489 5.56 21.28 -27.53
CA ASN A 489 4.68 20.11 -27.57
C ASN A 489 4.87 19.17 -26.37
N CYS A 490 5.90 19.39 -25.55
CA CYS A 490 6.10 18.71 -24.28
C CYS A 490 5.75 19.68 -23.15
N PHE A 491 4.69 19.39 -22.39
CA PHE A 491 4.27 20.30 -21.33
C PHE A 491 3.69 19.56 -20.12
N PHE A 492 3.84 20.17 -18.95
CA PHE A 492 3.22 19.68 -17.72
C PHE A 492 1.73 20.01 -17.76
N MET A 493 0.89 19.00 -17.57
CA MET A 493 -0.55 19.17 -17.57
C MET A 493 -1.07 19.42 -16.14
N VAL A 494 -1.00 18.41 -15.28
CA VAL A 494 -1.39 18.47 -13.86
C VAL A 494 -0.99 17.15 -13.18
N SER A 495 -0.66 17.21 -11.89
CA SER A 495 -0.27 16.05 -11.06
C SER A 495 -1.42 15.60 -10.14
N ASP A 496 -2.63 15.50 -10.70
CA ASP A 496 -3.81 14.91 -10.07
C ASP A 496 -4.50 13.99 -11.07
N GLN A 497 -4.86 12.78 -10.65
CA GLN A 497 -5.28 11.70 -11.55
C GLN A 497 -6.48 12.09 -12.44
N PHE A 498 -7.56 12.58 -11.84
CA PHE A 498 -8.79 12.86 -12.59
C PHE A 498 -8.69 14.20 -13.32
N ALA A 499 -7.96 15.18 -12.76
CA ALA A 499 -7.64 16.39 -13.49
C ALA A 499 -6.80 16.09 -14.75
N TYR A 500 -5.85 15.16 -14.66
CA TYR A 500 -5.04 14.72 -15.79
C TYR A 500 -5.89 14.00 -16.83
N ALA A 501 -6.77 13.09 -16.40
CA ALA A 501 -7.74 12.43 -17.27
C ALA A 501 -8.60 13.43 -18.05
N ALA A 502 -9.17 14.41 -17.35
CA ALA A 502 -10.01 15.46 -17.95
C ALA A 502 -9.21 16.37 -18.89
N GLY A 503 -7.99 16.75 -18.50
CA GLY A 503 -7.08 17.56 -19.30
C GLY A 503 -6.67 16.86 -20.60
N LEU A 504 -6.27 15.59 -20.51
CA LEU A 504 -5.85 14.77 -21.64
C LEU A 504 -7.03 14.45 -22.56
N SER A 505 -8.18 14.06 -22.01
CA SER A 505 -9.41 13.84 -22.79
C SER A 505 -9.84 15.11 -23.51
N GLY A 506 -9.77 16.26 -22.85
CA GLY A 506 -10.04 17.56 -23.47
C GLY A 506 -9.02 17.93 -24.56
N LEU A 507 -7.75 17.59 -24.39
CA LEU A 507 -6.72 17.76 -25.40
C LEU A 507 -7.01 16.91 -26.63
N ILE A 508 -7.31 15.62 -26.44
CA ILE A 508 -7.67 14.67 -27.50
C ILE A 508 -8.90 15.17 -28.26
N ALA A 509 -9.96 15.60 -27.56
CA ALA A 509 -11.19 16.09 -28.17
C ALA A 509 -10.97 17.34 -29.05
N ARG A 510 -10.04 18.24 -28.65
CA ARG A 510 -9.72 19.47 -29.40
C ARG A 510 -8.75 19.22 -30.55
N LYS A 511 -7.68 18.47 -30.31
CA LYS A 511 -6.62 18.22 -31.30
C LYS A 511 -7.02 17.15 -32.31
N LYS A 512 -7.96 16.26 -31.95
CA LYS A 512 -8.44 15.14 -32.77
C LYS A 512 -7.27 14.39 -33.42
N PRO A 513 -6.33 13.87 -32.61
CA PRO A 513 -5.12 13.23 -33.12
C PRO A 513 -5.47 12.06 -34.03
N ALA A 514 -4.59 11.71 -34.96
CA ALA A 514 -4.75 10.47 -35.72
C ALA A 514 -4.46 9.24 -34.86
N THR A 515 -3.58 9.40 -33.87
CA THR A 515 -3.07 8.31 -33.05
C THR A 515 -2.91 8.76 -31.60
N ALA A 516 -3.32 7.91 -30.66
CA ALA A 516 -3.02 8.05 -29.24
C ALA A 516 -2.22 6.83 -28.74
N LEU A 517 -1.08 7.08 -28.10
CA LEU A 517 -0.16 6.07 -27.60
C LEU A 517 -0.10 6.16 -26.08
N HIS A 518 -0.52 5.10 -25.40
CA HIS A 518 -0.71 5.05 -23.95
C HIS A 518 0.22 4.00 -23.32
N PHE A 519 1.45 4.35 -22.96
CA PHE A 519 2.41 3.37 -22.41
C PHE A 519 2.89 3.77 -21.03
N GLY A 520 2.67 2.96 -20.00
CA GLY A 520 3.17 3.27 -18.67
C GLY A 520 2.28 2.75 -17.55
N TYR A 521 2.33 3.46 -16.41
CA TYR A 521 1.53 3.14 -15.24
C TYR A 521 0.20 3.89 -15.30
N TYR A 522 -0.89 3.15 -15.24
CA TYR A 522 -2.24 3.71 -15.28
C TYR A 522 -3.08 3.22 -14.11
N ALA A 523 -4.06 4.03 -13.73
CA ALA A 523 -5.13 3.67 -12.82
C ALA A 523 -6.48 3.97 -13.49
N ALA A 524 -7.49 4.35 -12.69
CA ALA A 524 -8.88 4.54 -13.13
C ALA A 524 -9.08 5.55 -14.29
N GLU A 525 -8.10 6.41 -14.58
CA GLU A 525 -8.11 7.33 -15.71
C GLU A 525 -8.01 6.65 -17.08
N SER A 526 -7.46 5.43 -17.13
CA SER A 526 -7.23 4.67 -18.37
C SER A 526 -8.47 4.57 -19.27
N LEU A 527 -9.65 4.33 -18.68
CA LEU A 527 -10.90 4.26 -19.44
C LEU A 527 -11.31 5.62 -19.99
N LEU A 528 -11.18 6.70 -19.20
CA LEU A 528 -11.61 8.04 -19.60
C LEU A 528 -10.79 8.54 -20.80
N ILE A 529 -9.46 8.36 -20.75
CA ILE A 529 -8.56 8.82 -21.80
C ILE A 529 -8.73 8.00 -23.08
N SER A 530 -8.95 6.69 -22.95
CA SER A 530 -9.09 5.81 -24.10
C SER A 530 -10.47 5.93 -24.77
N GLU A 531 -11.53 6.17 -24.01
CA GLU A 531 -12.85 6.50 -24.58
C GLU A 531 -12.80 7.85 -25.34
N ALA A 532 -12.03 8.82 -24.84
CA ALA A 532 -11.83 10.09 -25.53
C ALA A 532 -11.08 9.90 -26.87
N GLY A 533 -10.07 9.03 -26.91
CA GLY A 533 -9.37 8.68 -28.15
C GLY A 533 -10.28 7.95 -29.14
N PHE A 534 -11.09 7.01 -28.66
CA PHE A 534 -12.07 6.29 -29.47
C PHE A 534 -13.10 7.27 -30.07
N ALA A 535 -13.67 8.15 -29.25
CA ALA A 535 -14.61 9.18 -29.69
C ALA A 535 -14.00 10.19 -30.68
N ALA A 536 -12.69 10.45 -30.57
CA ALA A 536 -11.96 11.28 -31.53
C ALA A 536 -11.64 10.57 -32.86
N GLY A 537 -11.85 9.25 -32.93
CA GLY A 537 -11.48 8.41 -34.06
C GLY A 537 -9.97 8.21 -34.20
N ALA A 538 -9.22 8.31 -33.10
CA ALA A 538 -7.79 8.06 -33.07
C ALA A 538 -7.53 6.55 -32.99
N ILE A 539 -6.51 6.08 -33.68
CA ILE A 539 -5.98 4.72 -33.45
C ILE A 539 -5.24 4.71 -32.13
N GLN A 540 -5.54 3.72 -31.29
CA GLN A 540 -5.02 3.66 -29.94
C GLN A 540 -4.18 2.42 -29.73
N VAL A 541 -2.95 2.64 -29.26
CA VAL A 541 -2.07 1.56 -28.81
C VAL A 541 -1.72 1.81 -27.36
N ALA A 542 -2.06 0.87 -26.50
CA ALA A 542 -1.83 0.96 -25.06
C ALA A 542 -0.86 -0.13 -24.57
N GLY A 543 -0.23 0.10 -23.42
CA GLY A 543 0.58 -0.90 -22.73
C GLY A 543 0.81 -0.55 -21.27
N THR A 544 0.44 -1.47 -20.39
CA THR A 544 0.57 -1.31 -18.93
C THR A 544 0.78 -2.65 -18.25
N THR A 545 1.39 -2.64 -17.06
CA THR A 545 1.43 -3.84 -16.20
C THR A 545 0.37 -3.86 -15.12
N GLU A 546 -0.49 -2.85 -15.09
CA GLU A 546 -1.59 -2.77 -14.13
C GLU A 546 -2.75 -3.68 -14.52
N ALA A 547 -2.85 -4.81 -13.83
CA ALA A 547 -3.85 -5.84 -14.11
C ALA A 547 -5.30 -5.33 -14.02
N THR A 548 -5.54 -4.33 -13.17
CA THR A 548 -6.87 -3.72 -12.99
C THR A 548 -7.27 -2.80 -14.13
N GLN A 549 -6.32 -2.31 -14.93
CA GLN A 549 -6.58 -1.36 -16.04
C GLN A 549 -6.56 -2.02 -17.41
N LEU A 550 -5.93 -3.19 -17.54
CA LEU A 550 -5.90 -3.96 -18.79
C LEU A 550 -7.29 -4.16 -19.43
N PRO A 551 -8.38 -4.48 -18.68
CA PRO A 551 -9.70 -4.62 -19.29
C PRO A 551 -10.17 -3.37 -20.03
N PHE A 552 -9.88 -2.18 -19.48
CA PHE A 552 -10.30 -0.93 -20.11
C PHE A 552 -9.59 -0.74 -21.44
N PHE A 553 -8.25 -0.80 -21.47
CA PHE A 553 -7.49 -0.67 -22.71
C PHE A 553 -7.80 -1.77 -23.73
N ILE A 554 -8.02 -3.02 -23.30
CA ILE A 554 -8.41 -4.10 -24.22
C ILE A 554 -9.75 -3.79 -24.90
N THR A 555 -10.68 -3.14 -24.20
CA THR A 555 -12.01 -2.83 -24.75
C THR A 555 -12.08 -1.53 -25.55
N SER A 556 -11.22 -0.55 -25.26
CA SER A 556 -11.29 0.79 -25.84
C SER A 556 -10.16 1.11 -26.83
N CYS A 557 -9.06 0.33 -26.84
CA CYS A 557 -7.94 0.53 -27.74
C CYS A 557 -7.85 -0.56 -28.82
N ASP A 558 -7.30 -0.23 -29.98
CA ASP A 558 -7.10 -1.16 -31.08
C ASP A 558 -6.08 -2.26 -30.73
N TYR A 559 -5.04 -1.90 -29.99
CA TYR A 559 -3.99 -2.81 -29.54
C TYR A 559 -3.59 -2.52 -28.09
N THR A 560 -3.50 -3.57 -27.29
CA THR A 560 -3.05 -3.47 -25.89
C THR A 560 -1.93 -4.45 -25.61
N LEU A 561 -0.79 -3.95 -25.14
CA LEU A 561 0.31 -4.74 -24.61
C LEU A 561 -0.01 -5.16 -23.18
N ILE A 562 -0.03 -6.46 -22.94
CA ILE A 562 -0.48 -7.04 -21.68
C ILE A 562 0.73 -7.33 -20.78
N GLY A 563 0.85 -6.61 -19.66
CA GLY A 563 1.82 -6.93 -18.63
C GLY A 563 3.25 -6.86 -19.15
N GLU A 564 3.94 -8.00 -19.16
CA GLU A 564 5.35 -8.09 -19.57
C GLU A 564 5.59 -7.74 -21.03
N GLU A 565 4.56 -7.70 -21.87
CA GLU A 565 4.68 -7.24 -23.25
C GLU A 565 5.13 -5.77 -23.34
N LEU A 566 4.81 -4.92 -22.35
CA LEU A 566 5.33 -3.55 -22.28
C LEU A 566 6.86 -3.55 -22.14
N TYR A 567 7.40 -4.37 -21.25
CA TYR A 567 8.85 -4.48 -21.05
C TYR A 567 9.54 -5.12 -22.25
N ALA A 568 8.91 -6.12 -22.86
CA ALA A 568 9.41 -6.75 -24.07
C ALA A 568 9.40 -5.76 -25.26
N ALA A 569 8.40 -4.89 -25.37
CA ALA A 569 8.35 -3.83 -26.37
C ALA A 569 9.48 -2.81 -26.20
N ALA A 570 9.69 -2.34 -24.97
CA ALA A 570 10.82 -1.46 -24.66
C ALA A 570 12.17 -2.12 -25.00
N ALA A 571 12.34 -3.40 -24.68
CA ALA A 571 13.55 -4.16 -25.00
C ALA A 571 13.74 -4.34 -26.52
N TYR A 572 12.65 -4.57 -27.26
CA TYR A 572 12.65 -4.76 -28.70
C TYR A 572 13.06 -3.47 -29.44
N LEU A 573 12.47 -2.34 -29.06
CA LEU A 573 12.68 -1.04 -29.71
C LEU A 573 14.02 -0.40 -29.33
N SER A 574 14.37 -0.36 -28.04
CA SER A 574 15.60 0.31 -27.59
C SER A 574 16.87 -0.49 -27.85
N ARG A 575 16.76 -1.82 -27.90
CA ARG A 575 17.89 -2.76 -27.87
C ARG A 575 18.86 -2.49 -26.71
N ASP A 576 18.36 -1.88 -25.64
CA ASP A 576 19.14 -1.58 -24.44
C ASP A 576 19.54 -2.87 -23.72
N ALA A 577 20.83 -2.98 -23.37
CA ALA A 577 21.36 -4.21 -22.79
C ALA A 577 20.77 -4.52 -21.41
N GLN A 578 20.44 -3.49 -20.61
CA GLN A 578 19.88 -3.68 -19.28
C GLN A 578 18.44 -4.19 -19.36
N VAL A 579 17.61 -3.58 -20.21
CA VAL A 579 16.21 -4.00 -20.38
C VAL A 579 16.12 -5.40 -20.99
N LEU A 580 16.94 -5.69 -22.01
CA LEU A 580 17.03 -7.03 -22.60
C LEU A 580 17.48 -8.09 -21.59
N SER A 581 18.41 -7.74 -20.71
CA SER A 581 18.90 -8.67 -19.68
C SER A 581 17.84 -8.97 -18.64
N ASN A 582 17.07 -7.97 -18.23
CA ASN A 582 15.95 -8.16 -17.30
C ASN A 582 14.86 -9.05 -17.90
N LEU A 583 14.50 -8.82 -19.17
CA LEU A 583 13.55 -9.66 -19.89
C LEU A 583 14.01 -11.12 -19.94
N LYS A 584 15.27 -11.35 -20.36
CA LYS A 584 15.83 -12.71 -20.42
C LYS A 584 15.98 -13.36 -19.05
N LEU A 585 16.37 -12.59 -18.03
CA LEU A 585 16.46 -13.12 -16.67
C LEU A 585 15.08 -13.55 -16.16
N SER A 586 14.03 -12.78 -16.42
CA SER A 586 12.65 -13.16 -16.10
C SER A 586 12.26 -14.47 -16.78
N ASP A 587 12.52 -14.58 -18.09
CA ASP A 587 12.25 -15.81 -18.87
C ASP A 587 13.00 -17.02 -18.29
N TYR A 588 14.30 -16.89 -18.03
CA TYR A 588 15.09 -17.97 -17.43
C TYR A 588 14.61 -18.33 -16.02
N GLY A 589 14.27 -17.33 -15.22
CA GLY A 589 13.72 -17.51 -13.88
C GLY A 589 12.44 -18.36 -13.92
N LYS A 590 11.50 -18.03 -14.81
CA LYS A 590 10.25 -18.79 -14.99
C LYS A 590 10.51 -20.25 -15.37
N VAL A 591 11.44 -20.49 -16.31
CA VAL A 591 11.79 -21.86 -16.71
C VAL A 591 12.44 -22.62 -15.56
N ILE A 592 13.38 -22.01 -14.83
CA ILE A 592 14.06 -22.63 -13.69
C ILE A 592 13.05 -22.97 -12.59
N PHE A 593 12.20 -22.02 -12.20
CA PHE A 593 11.16 -22.24 -11.19
C PHE A 593 10.14 -23.28 -11.65
N GLY A 594 9.74 -23.26 -12.92
CA GLY A 594 8.85 -24.29 -13.49
C GLY A 594 9.44 -25.69 -13.40
N ILE A 595 10.73 -25.86 -13.72
CA ILE A 595 11.43 -27.14 -13.60
C ILE A 595 11.54 -27.56 -12.13
N LEU A 596 11.95 -26.66 -11.22
CA LEU A 596 12.05 -26.96 -9.79
C LEU A 596 10.70 -27.35 -9.19
N PHE A 597 9.63 -26.67 -9.60
CA PHE A 597 8.27 -26.98 -9.18
C PHE A 597 7.82 -28.36 -9.67
N LEU A 598 8.08 -28.68 -10.93
CA LEU A 598 7.75 -29.98 -11.51
C LEU A 598 8.54 -31.12 -10.85
N LEU A 599 9.84 -30.92 -10.62
CA LEU A 599 10.69 -31.87 -9.90
C LEU A 599 10.22 -32.06 -8.45
N GLY A 600 9.92 -30.97 -7.73
CA GLY A 600 9.40 -31.02 -6.37
C GLY A 600 8.08 -31.79 -6.30
N THR A 601 7.18 -31.56 -7.25
CA THR A 601 5.89 -32.26 -7.36
C THR A 601 6.10 -33.76 -7.59
N ILE A 602 6.97 -34.15 -8.52
CA ILE A 602 7.27 -35.57 -8.81
C ILE A 602 7.88 -36.26 -7.59
N LEU A 603 8.84 -35.62 -6.93
CA LEU A 603 9.54 -36.20 -5.77
C LEU A 603 8.58 -36.44 -4.60
N LEU A 604 7.74 -35.46 -4.27
CA LEU A 604 6.70 -35.61 -3.23
C LEU A 604 5.65 -36.67 -3.60
N THR A 605 5.38 -36.86 -4.90
CA THR A 605 4.45 -37.91 -5.37
C THR A 605 5.05 -39.30 -5.22
N ILE A 606 6.36 -39.48 -5.42
CA ILE A 606 7.06 -40.76 -5.27
C ILE A 606 7.24 -41.13 -3.80
N ASN A 607 7.66 -40.16 -2.98
CA ASN A 607 7.82 -40.35 -1.54
C ASN A 607 7.51 -39.04 -0.83
N SER A 608 6.47 -39.05 0.00
CA SER A 608 6.05 -37.88 0.79
C SER A 608 7.14 -37.40 1.75
N ASP A 609 8.04 -38.27 2.18
CA ASP A 609 9.14 -37.93 3.09
C ASP A 609 10.30 -37.20 2.37
N TRP A 610 10.31 -37.14 1.03
CA TRP A 610 11.33 -36.42 0.25
C TRP A 610 11.00 -34.93 0.15
N THR A 611 11.00 -34.26 1.29
CA THR A 611 10.61 -32.86 1.42
C THR A 611 11.69 -31.86 1.03
N PHE A 612 12.87 -32.28 0.56
CA PHE A 612 14.02 -31.38 0.32
C PHE A 612 13.67 -30.12 -0.51
N PHE A 613 13.04 -30.28 -1.68
CA PHE A 613 12.64 -29.14 -2.51
C PHE A 613 11.46 -28.37 -1.93
N SER A 614 10.54 -29.06 -1.24
CA SER A 614 9.44 -28.42 -0.52
C SER A 614 9.98 -27.52 0.58
N ASP A 615 10.89 -28.02 1.41
CA ASP A 615 11.52 -27.31 2.52
C ASP A 615 12.34 -26.11 1.99
N LEU A 616 13.10 -26.32 0.90
CA LEU A 616 13.85 -25.27 0.24
C LEU A 616 12.94 -24.13 -0.26
N LEU A 617 11.77 -24.46 -0.82
CA LEU A 617 10.79 -23.51 -1.35
C LEU A 617 9.84 -22.95 -0.28
N SER A 618 9.65 -23.63 0.85
CA SER A 618 8.70 -23.24 1.90
C SER A 618 9.32 -22.40 3.01
N THR A 619 10.63 -22.10 2.95
CA THR A 619 11.30 -21.24 3.95
C THR A 619 11.04 -19.74 3.72
N TYR A 620 9.88 -19.39 3.17
CA TYR A 620 9.44 -17.99 3.03
C TYR A 620 8.74 -17.51 4.30
#